data_AF-A0A1V5LLN6-F1
#
_entry.id   AF-A0A1V5LLN6-F1
#
_cell.length_a   1.000
_cell.length_b   1.000
_cell.length_c   1.000
_cell.angle_alpha   90.00
_cell.angle_beta   90.00
_cell.angle_gamma   90.00
#
_symmetry.space_group_name_H-M   'P 1'
#
loop_
_entity.id
_entity.type
_entity.pdbx_description
1 polymer ?
#
loop_
_entity_poly.entity_id
_entity_poly.type
_entity_poly.pdbx_seq_one_letter_code
_entity_poly.pdbx_strand_id
1 'polypeptide(L)'
;MLGTISAACQYLAAKYPPPEHIYITGHSLGAGLASQFTGALAQGEYGQQLRQEVNSWDWNKAALVAYAQPIAGSPEFAQNFDKLMPNAEHYWVEGDTVVEATENGIVGLLIDKGEHCGKQIKLMPVANCQDNVHEVFVIRDALVRDLAKSQTELASALGQYNSWGYYQTMLKMLDGKADNYVYPGATAPKLVTTENLPKMLQNYAFGQEFAAWLENVYARMIAEKSSYIGPKFQSTLDERKQVVLDLVKRMRQPREIDALEREATLLDGNLGLTNEEQWIYCGTILSEIEKANLPLPELLTKPAIKTNLDSKFDE
;
A
#
# COMPACT_ATOMS: atom_id res chain seq x y z
N MET A 1 -11.79 13.01 0.83
CA MET A 1 -11.27 12.09 -0.21
C MET A 1 -11.77 12.47 -1.60
N LEU A 2 -13.08 12.58 -1.82
CA LEU A 2 -13.65 12.90 -3.15
C LEU A 2 -13.14 14.21 -3.78
N GLY A 3 -13.01 15.30 -3.00
CA GLY A 3 -12.48 16.57 -3.54
C GLY A 3 -11.04 16.49 -4.07
N THR A 4 -10.20 15.62 -3.49
CA THR A 4 -8.83 15.40 -3.99
C THR A 4 -8.85 14.65 -5.32
N ILE A 5 -9.79 13.72 -5.50
CA ILE A 5 -9.98 13.00 -6.77
C ILE A 5 -10.45 13.98 -7.86
N SER A 6 -11.45 14.81 -7.58
CA SER A 6 -11.89 15.85 -8.53
C SER A 6 -10.75 16.76 -8.95
N ALA A 7 -9.96 17.28 -8.00
CA ALA A 7 -8.82 18.14 -8.28
C ALA A 7 -7.76 17.43 -9.15
N ALA A 8 -7.49 16.15 -8.89
CA ALA A 8 -6.56 15.36 -9.70
C ALA A 8 -7.08 15.15 -11.12
N CYS A 9 -8.36 14.81 -11.30
CA CYS A 9 -8.97 14.65 -12.62
C CYS A 9 -8.95 15.97 -13.42
N GLN A 10 -9.29 17.10 -12.79
CA GLN A 10 -9.22 18.43 -13.42
C GLN A 10 -7.78 18.78 -13.84
N TYR A 11 -6.79 18.53 -12.97
CA TYR A 11 -5.38 18.75 -13.28
C TYR A 11 -4.92 17.91 -14.48
N LEU A 12 -5.28 16.62 -14.51
CA LEU A 12 -4.94 15.74 -15.62
C LEU A 12 -5.62 16.17 -16.92
N ALA A 13 -6.90 16.52 -16.88
CA ALA A 13 -7.65 16.99 -18.05
C ALA A 13 -7.15 18.33 -18.60
N ALA A 14 -6.57 19.19 -17.77
CA ALA A 14 -5.95 20.44 -18.19
C ALA A 14 -4.59 20.24 -18.87
N LYS A 15 -3.89 19.13 -18.57
CA LYS A 15 -2.50 18.89 -19.03
C LYS A 15 -2.37 17.85 -20.13
N TYR A 16 -3.28 16.89 -20.19
CA TYR A 16 -3.18 15.74 -21.05
C TYR A 16 -4.46 15.57 -21.88
N PRO A 17 -4.37 14.96 -23.07
CA PRO A 17 -5.54 14.53 -23.81
C PRO A 17 -6.43 13.60 -22.98
N PRO A 18 -7.74 13.52 -23.30
CA PRO A 18 -8.62 12.56 -22.66
C PRO A 18 -8.07 11.13 -22.75
N PRO A 19 -8.14 10.33 -21.68
CA PRO A 19 -7.67 8.96 -21.70
C PRO A 19 -8.55 8.09 -22.61
N GLU A 20 -7.94 7.10 -23.27
CA GLU A 20 -8.68 6.12 -24.08
C GLU A 20 -9.58 5.22 -23.22
N HIS A 21 -9.12 4.94 -21.99
CA HIS A 21 -9.78 4.10 -21.00
C HIS A 21 -9.65 4.70 -19.60
N ILE A 22 -10.69 4.56 -18.77
CA ILE A 22 -10.69 5.00 -17.38
C ILE A 22 -10.86 3.76 -16.51
N TYR A 23 -9.81 3.37 -15.79
CA TYR A 23 -9.88 2.25 -14.85
C TYR A 23 -9.96 2.76 -13.43
N ILE A 24 -10.97 2.29 -12.71
CA ILE A 24 -11.09 2.42 -11.27
C ILE A 24 -10.71 1.06 -10.71
N THR A 25 -9.76 1.03 -9.77
CA THR A 25 -9.25 -0.24 -9.22
C THR A 25 -8.88 -0.08 -7.76
N GLY A 26 -8.76 -1.21 -7.08
CA GLY A 26 -8.34 -1.31 -5.70
C GLY A 26 -8.16 -2.77 -5.32
N HIS A 27 -7.48 -2.98 -4.20
CA HIS A 27 -7.30 -4.27 -3.54
C HIS A 27 -7.86 -4.18 -2.11
N SER A 28 -8.45 -5.26 -1.59
CA SER A 28 -8.91 -5.32 -0.20
C SER A 28 -9.88 -4.16 0.13
N LEU A 29 -9.68 -3.45 1.24
CA LEU A 29 -10.43 -2.25 1.57
C LEU A 29 -10.45 -1.21 0.42
N GLY A 30 -9.35 -1.07 -0.31
CA GLY A 30 -9.27 -0.20 -1.49
C GLY A 30 -10.23 -0.60 -2.60
N ALA A 31 -10.49 -1.89 -2.78
CA ALA A 31 -11.49 -2.41 -3.72
C ALA A 31 -12.93 -2.05 -3.29
N GLY A 32 -13.23 -2.16 -2.00
CA GLY A 32 -14.50 -1.71 -1.44
C GLY A 32 -14.72 -0.20 -1.64
N LEU A 33 -13.70 0.61 -1.39
CA LEU A 33 -13.73 2.05 -1.65
C LEU A 33 -13.87 2.37 -3.14
N ALA A 34 -13.21 1.62 -4.02
CA ALA A 34 -13.34 1.75 -5.46
C ALA A 34 -14.78 1.46 -5.93
N SER A 35 -15.44 0.45 -5.36
CA SER A 35 -16.86 0.17 -5.61
C SER A 35 -17.77 1.31 -5.15
N GLN A 36 -17.58 1.83 -3.95
CA GLN A 36 -18.37 2.97 -3.45
C GLN A 36 -18.16 4.22 -4.31
N PHE A 37 -16.91 4.51 -4.69
CA PHE A 37 -16.59 5.62 -5.60
C PHE A 37 -17.25 5.44 -6.96
N THR A 38 -17.19 4.24 -7.53
CA THR A 38 -17.82 3.93 -8.83
C THR A 38 -19.34 4.09 -8.75
N GLY A 39 -19.97 3.65 -7.65
CA GLY A 39 -21.38 3.89 -7.38
C GLY A 39 -21.73 5.39 -7.30
N ALA A 40 -20.90 6.17 -6.58
CA ALA A 40 -21.07 7.62 -6.49
C ALA A 40 -20.88 8.34 -7.84
N LEU A 41 -19.93 7.86 -8.66
CA LEU A 41 -19.73 8.33 -10.03
C LEU A 41 -20.94 8.02 -10.90
N ALA A 42 -21.53 6.84 -10.77
CA ALA A 42 -22.66 6.41 -11.59
C ALA A 42 -23.99 7.08 -11.19
N GLN A 43 -24.28 7.20 -9.88
CA GLN A 43 -25.64 7.52 -9.39
C GLN A 43 -25.75 8.75 -8.47
N GLY A 44 -24.67 9.49 -8.21
CA GLY A 44 -24.68 10.63 -7.28
C GLY A 44 -24.51 12.02 -7.93
N GLU A 45 -24.89 13.05 -7.19
CA GLU A 45 -24.59 14.46 -7.52
C GLU A 45 -23.09 14.68 -7.73
N TYR A 46 -22.26 14.01 -6.91
CA TYR A 46 -20.81 14.02 -7.07
C TYR A 46 -20.37 13.59 -8.48
N GLY A 47 -20.88 12.46 -8.97
CA GLY A 47 -20.55 11.98 -10.32
C GLY A 47 -21.03 12.93 -11.41
N GLN A 48 -22.18 13.57 -11.23
CA GLN A 48 -22.67 14.60 -12.16
C GLN A 48 -21.74 15.82 -12.19
N GLN A 49 -21.34 16.33 -11.02
CA GLN A 49 -20.41 17.45 -10.89
C GLN A 49 -19.06 17.14 -11.53
N LEU A 50 -18.46 15.99 -11.19
CA LEU A 50 -17.17 15.58 -11.75
C LEU A 50 -17.21 15.47 -13.28
N ARG A 51 -18.30 14.92 -13.84
CA ARG A 51 -18.50 14.85 -15.31
C ARG A 51 -18.66 16.22 -15.97
N GLN A 52 -19.19 17.21 -15.25
CA GLN A 52 -19.30 18.58 -15.76
C GLN A 52 -17.96 19.31 -15.73
N GLU A 53 -17.22 19.16 -14.62
CA GLU A 53 -15.90 19.76 -14.42
C GLU A 53 -14.85 19.15 -15.36
N VAL A 54 -14.97 17.84 -15.63
CA VAL A 54 -14.06 17.07 -16.49
C VAL A 54 -14.86 16.48 -17.65
N ASN A 55 -15.46 17.37 -18.44
CA ASN A 55 -16.36 16.99 -19.53
C ASN A 55 -15.64 16.46 -20.79
N SER A 56 -14.32 16.62 -20.87
CA SER A 56 -13.52 16.14 -22.01
C SER A 56 -13.29 14.62 -21.96
N TRP A 57 -13.51 13.99 -20.81
CA TRP A 57 -13.33 12.55 -20.61
C TRP A 57 -14.63 11.79 -20.93
N ASP A 58 -14.51 10.65 -21.61
CA ASP A 58 -15.64 9.76 -21.85
C ASP A 58 -15.87 8.83 -20.65
N TRP A 59 -16.58 9.37 -19.65
CA TRP A 59 -16.87 8.65 -18.40
C TRP A 59 -17.73 7.39 -18.60
N ASN A 60 -18.37 7.20 -19.75
CA ASN A 60 -19.09 5.95 -20.05
C ASN A 60 -18.14 4.78 -20.32
N LYS A 61 -16.85 5.06 -20.57
CA LYS A 61 -15.78 4.06 -20.67
C LYS A 61 -15.11 3.74 -19.34
N ALA A 62 -15.62 4.30 -18.23
CA ALA A 62 -15.10 3.95 -16.92
C ALA A 62 -15.46 2.50 -16.58
N ALA A 63 -14.45 1.72 -16.20
CA ALA A 63 -14.59 0.34 -15.79
C ALA A 63 -14.02 0.15 -14.38
N LEU A 64 -14.74 -0.59 -13.55
CA LEU A 64 -14.24 -1.05 -12.26
C LEU A 64 -13.62 -2.44 -12.45
N VAL A 65 -12.34 -2.56 -12.11
CA VAL A 65 -11.66 -3.84 -11.98
C VAL A 65 -11.08 -3.91 -10.58
N ALA A 66 -11.61 -4.80 -9.75
CA ALA A 66 -11.30 -4.84 -8.33
C ALA A 66 -10.69 -6.20 -7.93
N TYR A 67 -9.88 -6.21 -6.88
CA TYR A 67 -9.17 -7.40 -6.43
C TYR A 67 -9.44 -7.68 -4.95
N ALA A 68 -9.78 -8.92 -4.61
CA ALA A 68 -10.05 -9.36 -3.24
C ALA A 68 -10.97 -8.41 -2.46
N GLN A 69 -12.09 -8.05 -3.07
CA GLN A 69 -13.01 -7.07 -2.52
C GLN A 69 -13.82 -7.63 -1.35
N PRO A 70 -13.86 -6.97 -0.18
CA PRO A 70 -14.86 -7.27 0.84
C PRO A 70 -16.25 -6.77 0.41
N ILE A 71 -17.30 -7.28 1.04
CA ILE A 71 -18.67 -6.78 0.88
C ILE A 71 -18.69 -5.26 1.12
N ALA A 72 -19.00 -4.48 0.08
CA ALA A 72 -18.87 -3.02 0.10
C ALA A 72 -20.14 -2.29 0.59
N GLY A 73 -21.27 -2.99 0.71
CA GLY A 73 -22.55 -2.42 1.07
C GLY A 73 -23.63 -3.49 1.29
N SER A 74 -24.88 -3.03 1.48
CA SER A 74 -26.05 -3.90 1.65
C SER A 74 -26.41 -4.65 0.35
N PRO A 75 -27.28 -5.67 0.40
CA PRO A 75 -27.79 -6.32 -0.80
C PRO A 75 -28.49 -5.34 -1.76
N GLU A 76 -29.18 -4.33 -1.23
CA GLU A 76 -29.80 -3.27 -2.04
C GLU A 76 -28.75 -2.42 -2.77
N PHE A 77 -27.63 -2.10 -2.12
CA PHE A 77 -26.51 -1.44 -2.76
C PHE A 77 -25.96 -2.29 -3.91
N ALA A 78 -25.69 -3.58 -3.67
CA ALA A 78 -25.16 -4.49 -4.68
C ALA A 78 -26.08 -4.61 -5.90
N GLN A 79 -27.37 -4.83 -5.68
CA GLN A 79 -28.37 -4.94 -6.76
C GLN A 79 -28.49 -3.65 -7.60
N ASN A 80 -28.37 -2.48 -6.98
CA ASN A 80 -28.42 -1.21 -7.71
C ASN A 80 -27.10 -0.91 -8.42
N PHE A 81 -25.97 -1.25 -7.80
CA PHE A 81 -24.64 -1.14 -8.39
C PHE A 81 -24.55 -1.97 -9.68
N ASP A 82 -24.98 -3.23 -9.66
CA ASP A 82 -24.86 -4.15 -10.80
C ASP A 82 -25.70 -3.71 -12.01
N LYS A 83 -26.82 -3.02 -11.78
CA LYS A 83 -27.63 -2.42 -12.85
C LYS A 83 -26.90 -1.28 -13.56
N LEU A 84 -26.09 -0.52 -12.84
CA LEU A 84 -25.35 0.62 -13.39
C LEU A 84 -24.03 0.23 -14.01
N MET A 85 -23.34 -0.70 -13.37
CA MET A 85 -21.97 -1.09 -13.69
C MET A 85 -21.93 -2.58 -14.06
N PRO A 86 -22.66 -3.02 -15.10
CA PRO A 86 -22.77 -4.43 -15.45
C PRO A 86 -21.43 -5.07 -15.87
N ASN A 87 -20.43 -4.22 -16.18
CA ASN A 87 -19.09 -4.64 -16.58
C ASN A 87 -18.06 -4.53 -15.44
N ALA A 88 -18.49 -4.29 -14.19
CA ALA A 88 -17.58 -4.32 -13.05
C ALA A 88 -17.12 -5.75 -12.77
N GLU A 89 -15.81 -5.97 -12.74
CA GLU A 89 -15.20 -7.30 -12.59
C GLU A 89 -14.34 -7.39 -11.34
N HIS A 90 -14.66 -8.32 -10.46
CA HIS A 90 -14.00 -8.47 -9.16
C HIS A 90 -13.30 -9.82 -9.09
N TYR A 91 -11.98 -9.81 -9.05
CA TYR A 91 -11.14 -11.00 -9.07
C TYR A 91 -10.68 -11.36 -7.67
N TRP A 92 -10.71 -12.64 -7.34
CA TRP A 92 -10.24 -13.15 -6.05
C TRP A 92 -9.81 -14.60 -6.15
N VAL A 93 -8.96 -15.07 -5.24
CA VAL A 93 -8.47 -16.45 -5.22
C VAL A 93 -9.24 -17.26 -4.19
N GLU A 94 -9.66 -18.47 -4.58
CA GLU A 94 -10.36 -19.40 -3.68
C GLU A 94 -9.62 -19.59 -2.35
N GLY A 95 -10.36 -19.54 -1.24
CA GLY A 95 -9.84 -19.56 0.13
C GLY A 95 -9.57 -18.17 0.73
N ASP A 96 -9.83 -17.08 0.00
CA ASP A 96 -9.74 -15.72 0.53
C ASP A 96 -10.88 -15.44 1.52
N THR A 97 -10.56 -15.44 2.80
CA THR A 97 -11.53 -15.29 3.89
C THR A 97 -12.18 -13.90 3.94
N VAL A 98 -11.55 -12.87 3.34
CA VAL A 98 -12.11 -11.52 3.25
C VAL A 98 -13.24 -11.48 2.24
N VAL A 99 -13.10 -12.21 1.12
CA VAL A 99 -14.11 -12.29 0.06
C VAL A 99 -15.17 -13.35 0.38
N GLU A 100 -14.77 -14.50 0.92
CA GLU A 100 -15.69 -15.60 1.25
C GLU A 100 -16.58 -15.29 2.48
N ALA A 101 -16.39 -14.15 3.14
CA ALA A 101 -17.31 -13.65 4.14
C ALA A 101 -18.74 -13.55 3.56
N THR A 102 -19.72 -14.17 4.22
CA THR A 102 -21.14 -14.15 3.83
C THR A 102 -22.02 -13.77 5.01
N GLU A 103 -23.29 -13.46 4.74
CA GLU A 103 -24.31 -13.08 5.74
C GLU A 103 -24.44 -14.05 6.93
N ASN A 104 -23.98 -15.30 6.79
CA ASN A 104 -24.13 -16.37 7.78
C ASN A 104 -22.82 -16.94 8.36
N GLY A 105 -21.66 -16.29 8.12
CA GLY A 105 -20.36 -16.76 8.62
C GLY A 105 -19.44 -15.62 9.07
N ILE A 106 -18.78 -15.78 10.22
CA ILE A 106 -17.80 -14.82 10.76
C ILE A 106 -16.39 -15.20 10.27
N VAL A 107 -15.60 -14.22 9.84
CA VAL A 107 -14.13 -14.19 10.06
C VAL A 107 -13.73 -12.83 10.65
N GLY A 108 -12.78 -12.86 11.59
CA GLY A 108 -12.45 -11.85 12.60
C GLY A 108 -12.40 -10.37 12.19
N LEU A 109 -12.96 -9.55 13.10
CA LEU A 109 -12.83 -8.09 13.28
C LEU A 109 -13.57 -7.20 12.26
N LEU A 110 -14.89 -7.14 12.46
CA LEU A 110 -15.82 -6.05 12.10
C LEU A 110 -16.27 -5.90 10.62
N ILE A 111 -17.59 -6.10 10.43
CA ILE A 111 -18.51 -5.74 9.32
C ILE A 111 -18.62 -6.77 8.18
N ASP A 112 -19.78 -7.21 7.65
CA ASP A 112 -21.22 -7.23 7.99
C ASP A 112 -21.99 -7.96 6.86
N LYS A 113 -23.29 -8.17 7.07
CA LYS A 113 -24.36 -8.92 6.37
C LYS A 113 -24.77 -8.44 4.96
N GLY A 114 -23.84 -8.22 4.05
CA GLY A 114 -24.17 -7.78 2.68
C GLY A 114 -23.95 -8.82 1.59
N GLU A 115 -24.26 -8.43 0.35
CA GLU A 115 -23.90 -9.19 -0.85
C GLU A 115 -22.75 -8.51 -1.59
N HIS A 116 -21.94 -9.30 -2.28
CA HIS A 116 -20.94 -8.76 -3.19
C HIS A 116 -21.63 -8.03 -4.34
N CYS A 117 -21.14 -6.82 -4.65
CA CYS A 117 -21.45 -6.14 -5.90
C CYS A 117 -20.41 -6.52 -6.97
N GLY A 118 -20.74 -6.31 -8.25
CA GLY A 118 -19.90 -6.63 -9.39
C GLY A 118 -19.83 -8.14 -9.69
N LYS A 119 -19.43 -8.46 -10.92
CA LYS A 119 -19.25 -9.85 -11.35
C LYS A 119 -18.07 -10.47 -10.63
N GLN A 120 -18.36 -11.45 -9.77
CA GLN A 120 -17.35 -12.21 -9.05
C GLN A 120 -16.64 -13.20 -9.98
N ILE A 121 -15.33 -13.06 -10.10
CA ILE A 121 -14.46 -13.93 -10.90
C ILE A 121 -13.50 -14.66 -9.95
N LYS A 122 -13.92 -15.86 -9.53
CA LYS A 122 -13.11 -16.73 -8.68
C LYS A 122 -11.98 -17.37 -9.49
N LEU A 123 -10.76 -17.22 -8.99
CA LEU A 123 -9.54 -17.81 -9.50
C LEU A 123 -9.16 -19.02 -8.65
N MET A 124 -8.66 -20.08 -9.29
CA MET A 124 -8.17 -21.25 -8.56
C MET A 124 -6.90 -20.92 -7.77
N PRO A 125 -6.61 -21.62 -6.65
CA PRO A 125 -5.37 -21.45 -5.91
C PRO A 125 -4.14 -21.72 -6.78
N VAL A 126 -3.04 -21.01 -6.52
CA VAL A 126 -1.77 -21.23 -7.21
C VAL A 126 -1.05 -22.42 -6.57
N ALA A 127 -0.63 -23.40 -7.37
CA ALA A 127 0.01 -24.61 -6.86
C ALA A 127 1.30 -24.27 -6.11
N ASN A 128 1.49 -24.91 -4.94
CA ASN A 128 2.63 -24.69 -4.03
C ASN A 128 2.74 -23.27 -3.44
N CYS A 129 1.71 -22.42 -3.58
CA CYS A 129 1.64 -21.15 -2.88
C CYS A 129 1.22 -21.39 -1.42
N GLN A 130 2.05 -20.99 -0.45
CA GLN A 130 1.73 -21.04 0.99
C GLN A 130 1.34 -19.68 1.56
N ASP A 131 1.30 -18.65 0.71
CA ASP A 131 0.95 -17.29 1.10
C ASP A 131 -0.54 -17.09 1.31
N ASN A 132 -0.86 -15.98 1.98
CA ASN A 132 -2.23 -15.50 2.11
C ASN A 132 -2.79 -15.20 0.71
N VAL A 133 -3.83 -15.95 0.32
CA VAL A 133 -4.47 -15.82 -0.99
C VAL A 133 -5.18 -14.48 -1.20
N HIS A 134 -5.36 -13.72 -0.13
CA HIS A 134 -5.83 -12.33 -0.17
C HIS A 134 -4.84 -11.39 -0.87
N GLU A 135 -3.56 -11.74 -0.94
CA GLU A 135 -2.52 -10.81 -1.41
C GLU A 135 -2.53 -10.60 -2.92
N VAL A 136 -2.26 -9.34 -3.33
CA VAL A 136 -2.26 -8.90 -4.74
C VAL A 136 -1.36 -9.75 -5.63
N PHE A 137 -0.24 -10.24 -5.12
CA PHE A 137 0.71 -11.04 -5.88
C PHE A 137 0.18 -12.45 -6.15
N VAL A 138 -0.55 -13.07 -5.19
CA VAL A 138 -1.19 -14.37 -5.39
C VAL A 138 -2.29 -14.26 -6.44
N ILE A 139 -3.10 -13.19 -6.36
CA ILE A 139 -4.15 -12.89 -7.34
C ILE A 139 -3.55 -12.69 -8.73
N ARG A 140 -2.46 -11.91 -8.83
CA ARG A 140 -1.73 -11.70 -10.08
C ARG A 140 -1.25 -13.02 -10.69
N ASP A 141 -0.65 -13.89 -9.89
CA ASP A 141 -0.10 -15.15 -10.41
C ASP A 141 -1.20 -16.10 -10.86
N ALA A 142 -2.35 -16.11 -10.17
CA ALA A 142 -3.53 -16.81 -10.63
C ALA A 142 -4.06 -16.24 -11.97
N LEU A 143 -4.07 -14.91 -12.15
CA LEU A 143 -4.43 -14.26 -13.41
C LEU A 143 -3.47 -14.61 -14.54
N VAL A 144 -2.16 -14.54 -14.32
CA VAL A 144 -1.13 -14.87 -15.33
C VAL A 144 -1.22 -16.34 -15.72
N ARG A 145 -1.43 -17.25 -14.75
CA ARG A 145 -1.69 -18.67 -15.02
C ARG A 145 -2.91 -18.85 -15.92
N ASP A 146 -4.02 -18.19 -15.61
CA ASP A 146 -5.25 -18.38 -16.38
C ASP A 146 -5.19 -17.70 -17.75
N LEU A 147 -4.47 -16.59 -17.87
CA LEU A 147 -4.15 -15.94 -19.14
C LEU A 147 -3.36 -16.87 -20.07
N ALA A 148 -2.44 -17.69 -19.54
CA ALA A 148 -1.65 -18.63 -20.32
C ALA A 148 -2.49 -19.67 -21.08
N LYS A 149 -3.76 -19.88 -20.70
CA LYS A 149 -4.70 -20.75 -21.41
C LYS A 149 -5.13 -20.21 -22.77
N SER A 150 -5.05 -18.89 -22.98
CA SER A 150 -5.53 -18.20 -24.19
C SER A 150 -4.49 -17.29 -24.84
N GLN A 151 -3.51 -16.80 -24.08
CA GLN A 151 -2.50 -15.84 -24.54
C GLN A 151 -1.11 -16.23 -23.98
N THR A 152 -0.58 -17.37 -24.42
CA THR A 152 0.68 -17.95 -23.91
C THR A 152 1.86 -16.98 -23.97
N GLU A 153 2.03 -16.25 -25.08
CA GLU A 153 3.14 -15.29 -25.25
C GLU A 153 3.03 -14.12 -24.27
N LEU A 154 1.84 -13.54 -24.12
CA LEU A 154 1.61 -12.45 -23.17
C LEU A 154 1.77 -12.94 -21.73
N ALA A 155 1.24 -14.12 -21.39
CA ALA A 155 1.41 -14.70 -20.07
C ALA A 155 2.88 -14.99 -19.76
N SER A 156 3.66 -15.45 -20.74
CA SER A 156 5.11 -15.64 -20.59
C SER A 156 5.83 -14.31 -20.36
N ALA A 157 5.51 -13.27 -21.15
CA ALA A 157 6.09 -11.95 -20.98
C ALA A 157 5.73 -11.35 -19.61
N LEU A 158 4.46 -11.45 -19.18
CA LEU A 158 4.01 -10.99 -17.87
C LEU A 158 4.66 -11.79 -16.73
N GLY A 159 4.77 -13.11 -16.88
CA GLY A 159 5.46 -13.98 -15.92
C GLY A 159 6.94 -13.68 -15.73
N GLN A 160 7.60 -13.06 -16.72
CA GLN A 160 9.00 -12.62 -16.61
C GLN A 160 9.19 -11.36 -15.76
N TYR A 161 8.15 -10.53 -15.60
CA TYR A 161 8.19 -9.41 -14.67
C TYR A 161 7.96 -9.95 -13.26
N ASN A 162 9.01 -9.92 -12.43
CA ASN A 162 9.02 -10.36 -11.03
C ASN A 162 7.83 -9.81 -10.24
N SER A 163 7.09 -10.61 -9.46
CA SER A 163 7.43 -11.52 -8.35
C SER A 163 7.91 -10.73 -7.11
N TRP A 164 7.00 -10.61 -6.16
CA TRP A 164 7.09 -9.72 -5.01
C TRP A 164 7.85 -10.44 -3.91
N GLY A 165 8.95 -9.85 -3.46
CA GLY A 165 9.62 -10.31 -2.24
C GLY A 165 8.91 -9.72 -1.03
N TYR A 166 8.24 -10.56 -0.24
CA TYR A 166 7.80 -10.18 1.09
C TYR A 166 8.94 -10.37 2.07
N TYR A 167 9.11 -9.40 2.95
CA TYR A 167 10.08 -9.46 4.03
C TYR A 167 9.36 -9.15 5.34
N GLN A 168 9.32 -10.12 6.26
CA GLN A 168 8.68 -9.92 7.57
C GLN A 168 9.33 -8.78 8.38
N THR A 169 10.61 -8.49 8.11
CA THR A 169 11.38 -7.47 8.81
C THR A 169 12.29 -6.74 7.82
N MET A 170 12.67 -5.51 8.14
CA MET A 170 13.66 -4.79 7.34
C MET A 170 15.00 -5.54 7.35
N LEU A 171 15.37 -6.19 8.45
CA LEU A 171 16.57 -7.02 8.51
C LEU A 171 16.53 -8.18 7.50
N LYS A 172 15.39 -8.88 7.36
CA LYS A 172 15.23 -9.92 6.33
C LYS A 172 15.31 -9.37 4.91
N MET A 173 14.78 -8.16 4.68
CA MET A 173 14.95 -7.44 3.42
C MET A 173 16.42 -7.21 3.10
N LEU A 174 17.18 -6.72 4.08
CA LEU A 174 18.60 -6.43 3.96
C LEU A 174 19.47 -7.67 3.76
N ASP A 175 19.07 -8.79 4.37
CA ASP A 175 19.69 -10.11 4.22
C ASP A 175 19.32 -10.80 2.89
N GLY A 176 18.45 -10.20 2.05
CA GLY A 176 17.95 -10.82 0.82
C GLY A 176 17.09 -12.06 1.07
N LYS A 177 16.55 -12.25 2.28
CA LYS A 177 15.75 -13.41 2.69
C LYS A 177 14.26 -13.11 2.54
N ALA A 178 13.79 -13.02 1.30
CA ALA A 178 12.36 -12.92 1.04
C ALA A 178 11.67 -14.24 1.44
N ASP A 179 10.54 -14.13 2.14
CA ASP A 179 9.76 -15.30 2.55
C ASP A 179 8.92 -15.86 1.37
N ASN A 180 8.70 -15.08 0.29
CA ASN A 180 7.75 -15.40 -0.79
C ASN A 180 8.38 -15.35 -2.18
N TYR A 181 8.21 -16.43 -2.97
CA TYR A 181 8.44 -16.45 -4.42
C TYR A 181 7.37 -17.31 -5.08
N VAL A 182 6.61 -16.76 -6.02
CA VAL A 182 5.76 -17.57 -6.89
C VAL A 182 5.93 -17.11 -8.35
N TYR A 183 6.58 -17.98 -9.13
CA TYR A 183 6.30 -18.36 -10.52
C TYR A 183 7.47 -19.22 -11.03
N PRO A 184 7.27 -20.53 -11.27
CA PRO A 184 8.30 -21.38 -11.87
C PRO A 184 8.73 -20.85 -13.24
N GLY A 185 10.00 -20.46 -13.38
CA GLY A 185 10.55 -19.91 -14.63
C GLY A 185 10.57 -18.38 -14.72
N ALA A 186 10.15 -17.66 -13.68
CA ALA A 186 10.42 -16.21 -13.59
C ALA A 186 11.92 -15.97 -13.41
N THR A 187 12.42 -14.87 -13.96
CA THR A 187 13.78 -14.39 -13.63
C THR A 187 13.83 -14.16 -12.12
N ALA A 188 14.88 -14.55 -11.41
CA ALA A 188 14.97 -14.28 -9.97
C ALA A 188 14.69 -12.78 -9.68
N PRO A 189 13.90 -12.44 -8.65
CA PRO A 189 13.66 -11.05 -8.28
C PRO A 189 14.97 -10.33 -8.02
N LYS A 190 14.96 -9.04 -8.35
CA LYS A 190 15.98 -8.11 -7.88
C LYS A 190 15.71 -7.90 -6.40
N LEU A 191 16.23 -8.81 -5.59
CA LEU A 191 16.18 -8.71 -4.14
C LEU A 191 16.98 -7.49 -3.71
N VAL A 192 16.49 -6.80 -2.69
CA VAL A 192 17.33 -5.83 -1.98
C VAL A 192 18.46 -6.62 -1.32
N THR A 193 19.69 -6.18 -1.52
CA THR A 193 20.88 -6.72 -0.85
C THR A 193 21.66 -5.57 -0.25
N THR A 194 22.58 -5.89 0.66
CA THR A 194 23.53 -4.91 1.20
C THR A 194 24.33 -4.22 0.10
N GLU A 195 24.64 -4.89 -1.02
CA GLU A 195 25.43 -4.30 -2.11
C GLU A 195 24.63 -3.38 -3.03
N ASN A 196 23.34 -3.68 -3.29
CA ASN A 196 22.54 -2.92 -4.24
C ASN A 196 21.69 -1.81 -3.59
N LEU A 197 21.45 -1.88 -2.28
CA LEU A 197 20.60 -0.95 -1.55
C LEU A 197 21.03 0.52 -1.71
N PRO A 198 22.32 0.92 -1.57
CA PRO A 198 22.69 2.33 -1.70
C PRO A 198 22.35 2.89 -3.08
N LYS A 199 22.58 2.12 -4.15
CA LYS A 199 22.22 2.51 -5.52
C LYS A 199 20.72 2.60 -5.71
N MET A 200 19.95 1.68 -5.11
CA MET A 200 18.50 1.72 -5.16
C MET A 200 17.97 2.99 -4.49
N LEU A 201 18.42 3.30 -3.26
CA LEU A 201 18.00 4.50 -2.54
C LEU A 201 18.32 5.78 -3.31
N GLN A 202 19.52 5.87 -3.88
CA GLN A 202 19.94 7.00 -4.73
C GLN A 202 19.08 7.16 -5.98
N ASN A 203 18.74 6.05 -6.66
CA ASN A 203 17.90 6.08 -7.87
C ASN A 203 16.50 6.65 -7.60
N TYR A 204 16.01 6.51 -6.37
CA TYR A 204 14.70 7.01 -5.94
C TYR A 204 14.76 8.29 -5.11
N ALA A 205 15.95 8.89 -4.92
CA ALA A 205 16.17 10.04 -4.05
C ALA A 205 15.51 9.86 -2.66
N PHE A 206 15.59 8.64 -2.11
CA PHE A 206 14.77 8.21 -0.98
C PHE A 206 14.85 9.17 0.21
N GLY A 207 16.04 9.61 0.58
CA GLY A 207 16.29 10.46 1.74
C GLY A 207 15.80 11.90 1.56
N GLN A 208 15.62 12.35 0.31
CA GLN A 208 14.94 13.61 0.00
C GLN A 208 13.41 13.42 0.10
N GLU A 209 12.87 12.38 -0.54
CA GLU A 209 11.44 12.08 -0.54
C GLU A 209 10.92 11.74 0.87
N PHE A 210 11.70 10.98 1.64
CA PHE A 210 11.39 10.65 3.03
C PHE A 210 11.38 11.89 3.91
N ALA A 211 12.33 12.81 3.72
CA ALA A 211 12.34 14.09 4.45
C ALA A 211 11.10 14.95 4.10
N ALA A 212 10.72 15.01 2.82
CA ALA A 212 9.53 15.72 2.38
C ALA A 212 8.23 15.06 2.88
N TRP A 213 8.16 13.72 2.89
CA TRP A 213 7.04 12.97 3.46
C TRP A 213 6.89 13.25 4.95
N LEU A 214 7.97 13.17 5.72
CA LEU A 214 8.01 13.51 7.13
C LEU A 214 7.45 14.93 7.35
N GLU A 215 7.96 15.93 6.62
CA GLU A 215 7.46 17.31 6.69
C GLU A 215 5.95 17.43 6.39
N ASN A 216 5.44 16.68 5.41
CA ASN A 216 4.02 16.67 5.07
C ASN A 216 3.16 16.01 6.13
N VAL A 217 3.61 14.90 6.72
CA VAL A 217 2.94 14.26 7.87
C VAL A 217 2.86 15.26 9.03
N TYR A 218 3.91 16.03 9.29
CA TYR A 218 3.89 17.06 10.33
C TYR A 218 3.01 18.25 10.02
N ALA A 219 3.06 18.77 8.79
CA ALA A 219 2.19 19.86 8.37
C ALA A 219 0.71 19.47 8.56
N ARG A 220 0.34 18.23 8.24
CA ARG A 220 -1.01 17.70 8.46
C ARG A 220 -1.35 17.51 9.94
N MET A 221 -0.46 16.96 10.75
CA MET A 221 -0.65 16.84 12.20
C MET A 221 -0.86 18.20 12.90
N ILE A 222 -0.18 19.24 12.41
CA ILE A 222 -0.30 20.61 12.93
C ILE A 222 -1.59 21.28 12.46
N ALA A 223 -1.99 21.05 11.20
CA ALA A 223 -3.14 21.71 10.59
C ALA A 223 -4.50 21.10 10.98
N GLU A 224 -4.58 19.77 11.15
CA GLU A 224 -5.83 19.06 11.47
C GLU A 224 -5.63 18.08 12.64
N LYS A 225 -5.95 18.55 13.85
CA LYS A 225 -5.91 17.70 15.07
C LYS A 225 -6.80 16.47 14.99
N SER A 226 -7.84 16.49 14.15
CA SER A 226 -8.79 15.39 13.95
C SER A 226 -8.32 14.29 12.99
N SER A 227 -7.25 14.52 12.22
CA SER A 227 -6.74 13.56 11.25
C SER A 227 -5.66 12.61 11.82
N TYR A 228 -5.26 12.78 13.08
CA TYR A 228 -4.26 11.96 13.74
C TYR A 228 -4.89 10.71 14.37
N ILE A 229 -4.44 9.53 13.95
CA ILE A 229 -4.89 8.22 14.41
C ILE A 229 -4.03 7.84 15.63
N GLY A 230 -4.29 8.45 16.79
CA GLY A 230 -3.53 8.17 18.03
C GLY A 230 -4.19 8.79 19.26
N PRO A 231 -3.57 8.68 20.46
CA PRO A 231 -4.17 9.15 21.71
C PRO A 231 -4.53 10.65 21.63
N LYS A 232 -5.81 10.98 21.84
CA LYS A 232 -6.40 12.30 21.54
C LYS A 232 -6.21 13.36 22.65
N PHE A 233 -5.33 13.12 23.61
CA PHE A 233 -5.07 14.09 24.67
C PHE A 233 -4.04 15.13 24.22
N GLN A 234 -4.36 16.42 24.39
CA GLN A 234 -3.53 17.55 23.93
C GLN A 234 -2.10 17.51 24.49
N SER A 235 -1.92 17.11 25.75
CA SER A 235 -0.60 16.96 26.38
C SER A 235 0.26 15.89 25.68
N THR A 236 -0.33 14.75 25.31
CA THR A 236 0.36 13.68 24.58
C THR A 236 0.72 14.11 23.16
N LEU A 237 -0.12 14.92 22.52
CA LEU A 237 0.16 15.49 21.20
C LEU A 237 1.33 16.50 21.23
N ASP A 238 1.38 17.35 22.26
CA ASP A 238 2.45 18.35 22.40
C ASP A 238 3.79 17.70 22.75
N GLU A 239 3.81 16.67 23.60
CA GLU A 239 5.00 15.86 23.90
C GLU A 239 5.49 15.09 22.66
N ARG A 240 4.58 14.40 21.94
CA ARG A 240 4.93 13.70 20.70
C ARG A 240 5.42 14.65 19.61
N LYS A 241 4.78 15.82 19.47
CA LYS A 241 5.24 16.88 18.56
C LYS A 241 6.66 17.30 18.88
N GLN A 242 7.02 17.49 20.15
CA GLN A 242 8.36 17.91 20.53
C GLN A 242 9.40 16.81 20.24
N VAL A 243 9.12 15.55 20.63
CA VAL A 243 9.97 14.39 20.33
C VAL A 243 10.29 14.31 18.85
N VAL A 244 9.26 14.47 18.03
CA VAL A 244 9.37 14.31 16.59
C VAL A 244 10.02 15.50 15.89
N LEU A 245 9.74 16.74 16.31
CA LEU A 245 10.46 17.92 15.83
C LEU A 245 11.95 17.83 16.17
N ASP A 246 12.27 17.31 17.36
CA ASP A 246 13.65 17.08 17.75
C ASP A 246 14.29 15.98 16.88
N LEU A 247 13.57 14.92 16.52
CA LEU A 247 14.04 13.90 15.56
C LEU A 247 14.33 14.51 14.20
N VAL A 248 13.39 15.25 13.60
CA VAL A 248 13.57 15.90 12.27
C VAL A 248 14.73 16.87 12.27
N LYS A 249 14.84 17.71 13.31
CA LYS A 249 15.94 18.66 13.45
C LYS A 249 17.28 17.92 13.51
N ARG A 250 17.32 16.79 14.19
CA ARG A 250 18.50 15.92 14.26
C ARG A 250 18.77 15.20 12.93
N MET A 251 17.74 14.84 12.15
CA MET A 251 17.86 14.14 10.86
C MET A 251 18.44 15.01 9.75
N ARG A 252 18.36 16.33 9.89
CA ARG A 252 18.94 17.29 8.94
C ARG A 252 20.46 17.45 9.09
N GLN A 253 21.07 16.78 10.05
CA GLN A 253 22.50 16.83 10.31
C GLN A 253 23.13 15.49 9.89
N PRO A 254 24.29 15.47 9.21
CA PRO A 254 25.02 14.23 8.93
C PRO A 254 25.33 13.49 10.24
N ARG A 255 25.11 12.18 10.29
CA ARG A 255 25.25 11.41 11.52
C ARG A 255 26.32 10.33 11.44
N GLU A 256 26.95 10.10 12.58
CA GLU A 256 27.79 8.93 12.84
C GLU A 256 26.94 7.80 13.43
N ILE A 257 27.42 6.56 13.29
CA ILE A 257 26.72 5.34 13.71
C ILE A 257 26.35 5.38 15.22
N ASP A 258 27.24 5.92 16.07
CA ASP A 258 27.00 6.05 17.50
C ASP A 258 25.90 7.08 17.85
N ALA A 259 25.60 8.02 16.94
CA ALA A 259 24.45 8.90 17.08
C ALA A 259 23.14 8.17 16.77
N LEU A 260 23.12 7.30 15.75
CA LEU A 260 21.96 6.49 15.39
C LEU A 260 21.58 5.50 16.49
N GLU A 261 22.56 4.82 17.09
CA GLU A 261 22.35 3.88 18.20
C GLU A 261 21.70 4.56 19.42
N ARG A 262 22.17 5.77 19.78
CA ARG A 262 21.56 6.56 20.86
C ARG A 262 20.12 6.97 20.54
N GLU A 263 19.82 7.27 19.29
CA GLU A 263 18.45 7.62 18.90
C GLU A 263 17.50 6.43 18.98
N ALA A 264 17.95 5.22 18.65
CA ALA A 264 17.19 3.99 18.88
C ALA A 264 16.73 3.90 20.35
N THR A 265 17.62 4.19 21.30
CA THR A 265 17.32 4.13 22.73
C THR A 265 16.41 5.26 23.23
N LEU A 266 16.42 6.43 22.57
CA LEU A 266 15.53 7.54 22.90
C LEU A 266 14.10 7.29 22.41
N LEU A 267 13.97 6.53 21.33
CA LEU A 267 12.71 6.08 20.75
C LEU A 267 12.11 4.92 21.57
N ASP A 268 12.92 3.93 21.95
CA ASP A 268 12.51 2.76 22.74
C ASP A 268 12.21 3.08 24.22
N GLY A 269 12.73 4.20 24.75
CA GLY A 269 12.95 4.38 26.18
C GLY A 269 11.84 4.95 27.05
N ASN A 270 10.63 5.29 26.58
CA ASN A 270 9.61 5.87 27.48
C ASN A 270 8.13 5.64 27.14
N LEU A 271 7.77 5.15 25.94
CA LEU A 271 6.36 5.14 25.52
C LEU A 271 5.88 3.88 24.78
N GLY A 272 6.77 2.91 24.51
CA GLY A 272 6.47 1.77 23.64
C GLY A 272 6.28 2.26 22.21
N LEU A 273 7.26 2.01 21.35
CA LEU A 273 7.21 2.52 19.98
C LEU A 273 5.92 2.05 19.30
N THR A 274 5.09 2.99 18.84
CA THR A 274 4.01 2.62 17.93
C THR A 274 4.61 2.21 16.58
N ASN A 275 3.90 1.41 15.79
CA ASN A 275 4.38 0.95 14.48
C ASN A 275 4.93 2.10 13.61
N GLU A 276 4.33 3.29 13.71
CA GLU A 276 4.77 4.48 12.99
C GLU A 276 6.17 4.97 13.41
N GLU A 277 6.51 4.92 14.69
CA GLU A 277 7.80 5.40 15.20
C GLU A 277 8.93 4.45 14.79
N GLN A 278 8.66 3.14 14.75
CA GLN A 278 9.57 2.13 14.20
C GLN A 278 9.80 2.36 12.69
N TRP A 279 8.74 2.66 11.94
CA TRP A 279 8.85 3.00 10.51
C TRP A 279 9.70 4.25 10.29
N ILE A 280 9.51 5.30 11.09
CA ILE A 280 10.29 6.54 11.01
C ILE A 280 11.77 6.26 11.31
N TYR A 281 12.06 5.44 12.32
CA TYR A 281 13.42 5.06 12.67
C TYR A 281 14.09 4.26 11.55
N CYS A 282 13.40 3.28 10.99
CA CYS A 282 13.89 2.48 9.87
C CYS A 282 14.13 3.34 8.62
N GLY A 283 13.20 4.24 8.28
CA GLY A 283 13.38 5.20 7.19
C GLY A 283 14.55 6.15 7.42
N THR A 284 14.82 6.52 8.68
CA THR A 284 16.00 7.33 9.04
C THR A 284 17.30 6.57 8.75
N ILE A 285 17.39 5.29 9.13
CA ILE A 285 18.54 4.44 8.81
C ILE A 285 18.76 4.36 7.30
N LEU A 286 17.70 4.13 6.52
CA LEU A 286 17.78 4.09 5.05
C LEU A 286 18.25 5.43 4.46
N SER A 287 17.73 6.55 4.96
CA SER A 287 18.17 7.89 4.56
C SER A 287 19.67 8.10 4.83
N GLU A 288 20.19 7.64 5.97
CA GLU A 288 21.61 7.78 6.28
C GLU A 288 22.50 6.83 5.45
N ILE A 289 22.01 5.62 5.13
CA ILE A 289 22.69 4.72 4.17
C ILE A 289 22.87 5.42 2.82
N GLU A 290 21.85 6.17 2.36
CA GLU A 290 21.94 6.94 1.11
C GLU A 290 22.87 8.16 1.23
N LYS A 291 22.68 9.00 2.25
CA LYS A 291 23.31 10.31 2.37
C LYS A 291 24.76 10.24 2.85
N ALA A 292 25.01 9.38 3.84
CA ALA A 292 26.32 9.26 4.49
C ALA A 292 27.09 8.02 4.03
N ASN A 293 26.51 7.21 3.12
CA ASN A 293 27.10 5.97 2.61
C ASN A 293 27.56 5.04 3.75
N LEU A 294 26.78 4.99 4.84
CA LEU A 294 27.10 4.19 6.01
C LEU A 294 27.08 2.69 5.63
N PRO A 295 28.15 1.95 5.89
CA PRO A 295 28.20 0.53 5.55
C PRO A 295 27.25 -0.23 6.46
N LEU A 296 26.25 -0.86 5.85
CA LEU A 296 25.24 -1.63 6.55
C LEU A 296 25.79 -2.73 7.48
N PRO A 297 26.87 -3.47 7.13
CA PRO A 297 27.48 -4.41 8.07
C PRO A 297 27.92 -3.76 9.39
N GLU A 298 28.38 -2.51 9.36
CA GLU A 298 28.81 -1.77 10.56
C GLU A 298 27.60 -1.34 11.40
N LEU A 299 26.52 -0.87 10.77
CA LEU A 299 25.25 -0.56 11.45
C LEU A 299 24.69 -1.79 12.18
N LEU A 300 24.76 -2.97 11.56
CA LEU A 300 24.26 -4.23 12.13
C LEU A 300 25.13 -4.78 13.28
N THR A 301 26.34 -4.23 13.50
CA THR A 301 27.12 -4.57 14.71
C THR A 301 26.53 -3.98 15.98
N LYS A 302 25.66 -2.96 15.86
CA LYS A 302 25.02 -2.28 16.99
C LYS A 302 23.73 -3.02 17.39
N PRO A 303 23.65 -3.60 18.61
CA PRO A 303 22.51 -4.42 19.01
C PRO A 303 21.16 -3.68 18.93
N ALA A 304 21.11 -2.41 19.34
CA ALA A 304 19.87 -1.64 19.33
C ALA A 304 19.35 -1.38 17.90
N ILE A 305 20.26 -1.11 16.95
CA ILE A 305 19.92 -0.93 15.53
C ILE A 305 19.39 -2.26 14.96
N LYS A 306 20.10 -3.36 15.23
CA LYS A 306 19.70 -4.69 14.77
C LYS A 306 18.32 -5.10 15.29
N THR A 307 18.05 -4.91 16.58
CA THR A 307 16.75 -5.23 17.19
C THR A 307 15.61 -4.45 16.55
N ASN A 308 15.80 -3.15 16.26
CA ASN A 308 14.79 -2.34 15.61
C ASN A 308 14.53 -2.79 14.15
N LEU A 309 15.58 -3.12 13.40
CA LEU A 309 15.44 -3.62 12.03
C LEU A 309 14.82 -5.03 11.96
N ASP A 310 14.97 -5.82 13.02
CA ASP A 310 14.39 -7.17 13.15
C ASP A 310 13.03 -7.19 13.85
N SER A 311 12.53 -6.03 14.28
CA SER A 311 11.19 -5.92 14.84
C SER A 311 10.16 -6.10 13.72
N LYS A 312 9.11 -6.87 14.01
CA LYS A 312 7.95 -6.95 13.11
C LYS A 312 7.20 -5.63 13.19
N PHE A 313 6.84 -5.10 12.03
CA PHE A 313 5.77 -4.12 11.96
C PHE A 313 4.49 -4.95 12.03
N ASP A 314 3.95 -5.15 13.23
CA ASP A 314 2.68 -5.88 13.35
C ASP A 314 1.58 -5.09 12.62
N GLU A 315 0.76 -5.76 11.82
CA GLU A 315 -0.35 -5.17 11.02
C GLU A 315 -1.40 -4.46 11.88
#